data_AF-R7HJ39-F1
#
_entry.id   AF-R7HJ39-F1
#
_cell.length_a   1.000
_cell.length_b   1.000
_cell.length_c   1.000
_cell.angle_alpha   90.00
_cell.angle_beta   90.00
_cell.angle_gamma   90.00
#
_symmetry.space_group_name_H-M   'P 1'
#
loop_
_entity.id
_entity.type
_entity.pdbx_description
1 polymer ?
#
loop_
_entity_poly.entity_id
_entity_poly.type
_entity_poly.pdbx_seq_one_letter_code
_entity_poly.pdbx_strand_id
1 'polypeptide(L)'
;MKNKINKFIHSKYLLISLIVLLILLVMATGTYAWFTWRSTSNTSLTMNIGKLADVIFNSGNDISTSTLAPVYNYTDGEKTTFSINNKDTTGASLDYNIKLNITSIASELKSSDLKYVLLKDNTIVKEGNFSTIITGTNTIYSDSISSSGTINFTFYLYIDGNSENNLNMINKSLVGNITVEAQEKQFETFSTVIENLMADGEYETVTNNGVDYQYNTVNSLMDDNYGNIRYYGANPNNYVYFNCDDYSNQSSSTCEVWKIIGVFNNGNLTHQIKIIRNDSIGNFPWDPYNNFNGWTDAGMRFILNNYSINEQGAGLYWNRSSGACLNGDSGTCDFTTTGLKNDATRNAIYNAKWQVSAISETLFYSNEAYENEMGLGTEVEDYIGLISTSDYGFAADFRTCSSQIFDYDGCSEVNWLLNVEDQWTIIPMDNENTYSVYNSGMLSTVNVSNAVAIRPTLYLKTEQTIKSGTGTLADPYQLQVS
;
A
#
# COMPACT_ATOMS: atom_id res chain seq x y z
N MET A 1 -35.93 -77.79 -10.24
CA MET A 1 -35.39 -76.47 -10.69
C MET A 1 -36.05 -75.27 -10.02
N LYS A 2 -37.38 -75.24 -9.79
CA LYS A 2 -38.09 -74.11 -9.13
C LYS A 2 -37.48 -73.64 -7.79
N ASN A 3 -37.06 -74.55 -6.91
CA ASN A 3 -36.51 -74.17 -5.60
C ASN A 3 -35.07 -73.62 -5.62
N LYS A 4 -34.29 -73.86 -6.67
CA LYS A 4 -32.95 -73.26 -6.82
C LYS A 4 -33.02 -71.83 -7.37
N ILE A 5 -33.98 -71.55 -8.26
CA ILE A 5 -34.22 -70.22 -8.82
C ILE A 5 -34.77 -69.27 -7.74
N ASN A 6 -35.69 -69.74 -6.90
CA ASN A 6 -36.26 -68.88 -5.84
C ASN A 6 -35.23 -68.48 -4.77
N LYS A 7 -34.26 -69.36 -4.49
CA LYS A 7 -33.14 -69.09 -3.57
C LYS A 7 -32.11 -68.13 -4.17
N PHE A 8 -31.98 -68.09 -5.50
CA PHE A 8 -31.12 -67.14 -6.20
C PHE A 8 -31.72 -65.73 -6.23
N ILE A 9 -33.04 -65.62 -6.49
CA ILE A 9 -33.80 -64.36 -6.52
C ILE A 9 -33.79 -63.62 -5.17
N HIS A 10 -33.71 -64.36 -4.04
CA HIS A 10 -33.63 -63.77 -2.69
C HIS A 10 -32.21 -63.74 -2.10
N SER A 11 -31.17 -63.99 -2.90
CA SER A 11 -29.78 -63.99 -2.42
C SER A 11 -29.18 -62.58 -2.49
N LYS A 12 -28.38 -62.20 -1.47
CA LYS A 12 -27.63 -60.93 -1.44
C LYS A 12 -26.71 -60.75 -2.67
N TYR A 13 -26.30 -61.85 -3.29
CA TYR A 13 -25.46 -61.85 -4.50
C TYR A 13 -26.18 -61.37 -5.76
N LEU A 14 -27.50 -61.56 -5.88
CA LEU A 14 -28.29 -61.02 -6.99
C LEU A 14 -28.41 -59.49 -6.90
N LEU A 15 -28.61 -58.97 -5.69
CA LEU A 15 -28.65 -57.52 -5.43
C LEU A 15 -27.30 -56.86 -5.75
N ILE A 16 -26.19 -57.46 -5.30
CA ILE A 16 -24.84 -56.96 -5.57
C ILE A 16 -24.52 -57.03 -7.07
N SER A 17 -24.90 -58.11 -7.76
CA SER A 17 -24.73 -58.23 -9.21
C SER A 17 -25.55 -57.19 -9.98
N LEU A 18 -26.74 -56.82 -9.49
CA LEU A 18 -27.58 -55.79 -10.11
C LEU A 18 -26.97 -54.39 -9.92
N ILE A 19 -26.41 -54.11 -8.73
CA ILE A 19 -25.75 -52.83 -8.42
C ILE A 19 -24.48 -52.66 -9.25
N VAL A 20 -23.67 -53.71 -9.39
CA VAL A 20 -22.46 -53.68 -10.23
C VAL A 20 -22.81 -53.48 -11.70
N LEU A 21 -23.88 -54.11 -12.19
CA LEU A 21 -24.39 -53.90 -13.55
C LEU A 21 -24.90 -52.47 -13.76
N LEU A 22 -25.56 -51.88 -12.75
CA LEU A 22 -26.02 -50.49 -12.78
C LEU A 22 -24.85 -49.50 -12.83
N ILE A 23 -23.80 -49.74 -12.04
CA ILE A 23 -22.59 -48.91 -12.02
C ILE A 23 -21.86 -49.01 -13.37
N LEU A 24 -21.79 -50.19 -13.97
CA LEU A 24 -21.20 -50.39 -15.30
C LEU A 24 -22.02 -49.70 -16.42
N LEU A 25 -23.34 -49.67 -16.32
CA LEU A 25 -24.22 -48.93 -17.25
C LEU A 25 -24.07 -47.41 -17.13
N VAL A 26 -23.86 -46.90 -15.91
CA VAL A 26 -23.58 -45.48 -15.65
C VAL A 26 -22.18 -45.09 -16.14
N MET A 27 -21.18 -45.97 -16.04
CA MET A 27 -19.84 -45.72 -16.58
C MET A 27 -19.75 -45.84 -18.11
N ALA A 28 -20.64 -46.61 -18.75
CA ALA A 28 -20.66 -46.76 -20.21
C ALA A 28 -21.40 -45.62 -20.96
N THR A 29 -22.10 -44.73 -20.24
CA THR A 29 -22.88 -43.61 -20.84
C THR A 29 -22.60 -42.24 -20.22
N GLY A 30 -21.65 -42.15 -19.30
CA GLY A 30 -21.31 -40.93 -18.57
C GLY A 30 -20.64 -39.85 -19.44
N THR A 31 -21.43 -39.18 -20.28
CA THR A 31 -21.24 -37.74 -20.46
C THR A 31 -21.74 -37.09 -19.18
N TYR A 32 -20.91 -36.23 -18.59
CA TYR A 32 -21.17 -35.48 -17.35
C TYR A 32 -22.65 -35.08 -17.24
N ALA A 33 -23.37 -35.64 -16.26
CA ALA A 33 -24.72 -35.21 -15.96
C ALA A 33 -24.64 -33.77 -15.40
N TRP A 34 -25.04 -32.80 -16.22
CA TRP A 34 -25.38 -31.46 -15.75
C TRP A 34 -26.64 -31.57 -14.88
N PHE A 35 -26.51 -31.21 -13.60
CA PHE A 35 -27.68 -30.97 -12.76
C PHE A 35 -28.35 -29.67 -13.25
N THR A 36 -29.35 -29.79 -14.12
CA THR A 36 -30.23 -28.65 -14.45
C THR A 36 -31.39 -28.63 -13.45
N TRP A 37 -31.36 -27.71 -12.49
CA TRP A 37 -32.51 -27.42 -11.63
C TRP A 37 -33.25 -26.22 -12.22
N ARG A 38 -34.54 -26.37 -12.53
CA ARG A 38 -35.43 -25.27 -12.95
C ARG A 38 -36.58 -25.18 -11.95
N SER A 39 -36.60 -24.08 -11.18
CA SER A 39 -37.67 -23.76 -10.22
C SER A 39 -38.47 -22.57 -10.75
N THR A 40 -39.79 -22.58 -10.55
CA THR A 40 -40.69 -21.45 -10.87
C THR A 40 -40.80 -20.44 -9.72
N SER A 41 -40.14 -20.69 -8.59
CA SER A 41 -40.04 -19.81 -7.44
C SER A 41 -38.56 -19.53 -7.13
N ASN A 42 -38.18 -18.25 -7.18
CA ASN A 42 -36.85 -17.65 -6.95
C ASN A 42 -35.85 -18.61 -6.28
N THR A 43 -34.99 -19.25 -7.07
CA THR A 43 -33.83 -19.99 -6.56
C THR A 43 -32.72 -19.00 -6.28
N SER A 44 -32.61 -18.57 -5.02
CA SER A 44 -31.42 -17.86 -4.56
C SER A 44 -30.23 -18.82 -4.57
N LEU A 45 -29.19 -18.50 -5.35
CA LEU A 45 -27.91 -19.20 -5.33
C LEU A 45 -26.93 -18.39 -4.48
N THR A 46 -26.40 -18.98 -3.41
CA THR A 46 -25.33 -18.38 -2.62
C THR A 46 -24.02 -19.11 -2.90
N MET A 47 -23.05 -18.39 -3.45
CA MET A 47 -21.69 -18.87 -3.67
C MET A 47 -20.79 -18.31 -2.56
N ASN A 48 -20.18 -19.18 -1.77
CA ASN A 48 -19.19 -18.77 -0.76
C ASN A 48 -17.83 -18.67 -1.46
N ILE A 49 -17.22 -17.48 -1.45
CA ILE A 49 -15.87 -17.26 -1.97
C ILE A 49 -14.92 -17.16 -0.76
N GLY A 50 -14.39 -18.32 -0.36
CA GLY A 50 -13.52 -18.44 0.80
C GLY A 50 -14.19 -18.00 2.11
N LYS A 51 -13.38 -17.50 3.07
CA LYS A 51 -13.89 -16.98 4.34
C LYS A 51 -14.45 -15.56 4.25
N LEU A 52 -14.09 -14.81 3.21
CA LEU A 52 -14.19 -13.36 3.19
C LEU A 52 -15.44 -12.84 2.47
N ALA A 53 -15.98 -13.57 1.49
CA ALA A 53 -17.08 -13.04 0.69
C ALA A 53 -18.19 -14.06 0.40
N ASP A 54 -19.42 -13.55 0.34
CA ASP A 54 -20.57 -14.24 -0.24
C ASP A 54 -21.04 -13.52 -1.48
N VAL A 55 -21.36 -14.29 -2.53
CA VAL A 55 -22.04 -13.79 -3.71
C VAL A 55 -23.41 -14.43 -3.81
N ILE A 56 -24.46 -13.61 -3.79
CA ILE A 56 -25.84 -14.07 -3.73
C ILE A 56 -26.54 -13.66 -5.02
N PHE A 57 -26.98 -14.63 -5.81
CA PHE A 57 -27.81 -14.42 -6.99
C PHE A 57 -29.27 -14.69 -6.64
N ASN A 58 -30.12 -13.69 -6.70
CA ASN A 58 -31.54 -13.83 -6.32
C ASN A 58 -32.38 -14.54 -7.39
N SER A 59 -31.90 -14.56 -8.63
CA SER A 59 -32.58 -15.10 -9.82
C SER A 59 -31.81 -16.24 -10.50
N GLY A 60 -30.76 -16.77 -9.87
CA GLY A 60 -29.74 -17.59 -10.54
C GLY A 60 -28.71 -16.73 -11.29
N ASN A 61 -27.59 -17.34 -11.68
CA ASN A 61 -26.46 -16.65 -12.33
C ASN A 61 -26.37 -16.85 -13.85
N ASP A 62 -27.27 -17.65 -14.44
CA ASP A 62 -27.30 -17.90 -15.87
C ASP A 62 -27.79 -16.66 -16.64
N ILE A 63 -27.19 -16.43 -17.81
CA ILE A 63 -27.66 -15.47 -18.83
C ILE A 63 -28.26 -16.20 -20.05
N SER A 64 -28.63 -17.47 -19.85
CA SER A 64 -29.18 -18.32 -20.90
C SER A 64 -30.51 -17.76 -21.39
N THR A 65 -30.54 -17.36 -22.66
CA THR A 65 -31.73 -16.77 -23.26
C THR A 65 -31.99 -17.34 -24.64
N SER A 66 -33.26 -17.69 -24.85
CA SER A 66 -33.85 -18.07 -26.13
C SER A 66 -34.98 -17.11 -26.54
N THR A 67 -35.15 -16.01 -25.79
CA THR A 67 -36.31 -15.09 -25.85
C THR A 67 -35.91 -13.63 -26.02
N LEU A 68 -34.63 -13.34 -26.29
CA LEU A 68 -34.19 -11.97 -26.56
C LEU A 68 -34.99 -11.37 -27.72
N ALA A 69 -35.60 -10.24 -27.44
CA ALA A 69 -36.27 -9.39 -28.41
C ALA A 69 -35.62 -7.99 -28.41
N PRO A 70 -35.67 -7.26 -29.52
CA PRO A 70 -35.20 -5.88 -29.56
C PRO A 70 -36.05 -4.98 -28.65
N VAL A 71 -35.38 -4.11 -27.90
CA VAL A 71 -36.03 -3.15 -26.98
C VAL A 71 -35.42 -1.75 -27.14
N TYR A 72 -36.21 -0.72 -26.90
CA TYR A 72 -35.77 0.67 -27.04
C TYR A 72 -35.00 1.18 -25.81
N ASN A 73 -35.24 0.59 -24.63
CA ASN A 73 -34.58 0.92 -23.39
C ASN A 73 -33.96 -0.34 -22.76
N TYR A 74 -32.74 -0.23 -22.25
CA TYR A 74 -32.03 -1.35 -21.63
C TYR A 74 -32.79 -1.93 -20.43
N THR A 75 -33.60 -1.13 -19.73
CA THR A 75 -34.38 -1.57 -18.57
C THR A 75 -35.45 -2.60 -18.91
N ASP A 76 -35.86 -2.66 -20.18
CA ASP A 76 -36.85 -3.60 -20.70
C ASP A 76 -36.20 -4.92 -21.16
N GLY A 77 -34.87 -5.02 -21.10
CA GLY A 77 -34.11 -6.23 -21.41
C GLY A 77 -34.18 -7.31 -20.33
N GLU A 78 -33.47 -8.41 -20.59
CA GLU A 78 -33.30 -9.49 -19.61
C GLU A 78 -32.42 -9.00 -18.45
N LYS A 79 -32.79 -9.33 -17.22
CA LYS A 79 -32.11 -8.85 -16.01
C LYS A 79 -31.64 -9.97 -15.11
N THR A 80 -30.43 -9.82 -14.58
CA THR A 80 -29.86 -10.67 -13.54
C THR A 80 -29.41 -9.81 -12.38
N THR A 81 -29.82 -10.16 -11.16
CA THR A 81 -29.46 -9.42 -9.94
C THR A 81 -28.61 -10.27 -9.03
N PHE A 82 -27.56 -9.66 -8.48
CA PHE A 82 -26.68 -10.31 -7.52
C PHE A 82 -26.06 -9.31 -6.56
N SER A 83 -25.57 -9.79 -5.42
CA SER A 83 -24.88 -8.96 -4.44
C SER A 83 -23.56 -9.60 -4.04
N ILE A 84 -22.57 -8.77 -3.73
CA ILE A 84 -21.29 -9.19 -3.16
C ILE A 84 -21.24 -8.66 -1.73
N ASN A 85 -21.11 -9.55 -0.76
CA ASN A 85 -21.01 -9.22 0.66
C ASN A 85 -19.59 -9.49 1.16
N ASN A 86 -18.85 -8.44 1.52
CA ASN A 86 -17.62 -8.57 2.30
C ASN A 86 -17.98 -8.86 3.76
N LYS A 87 -17.76 -10.11 4.17
CA LYS A 87 -18.05 -10.62 5.53
C LYS A 87 -16.99 -10.25 6.54
N ASP A 88 -15.86 -9.68 6.11
CA ASP A 88 -14.76 -9.41 7.03
C ASP A 88 -15.09 -8.25 7.98
N THR A 89 -15.16 -8.57 9.26
CA THR A 89 -15.41 -7.61 10.35
C THR A 89 -14.14 -6.99 10.92
N THR A 90 -12.96 -7.44 10.47
CA THR A 90 -11.65 -6.91 10.85
C THR A 90 -11.25 -5.68 10.02
N GLY A 91 -12.01 -5.36 8.97
CA GLY A 91 -11.79 -4.20 8.12
C GLY A 91 -10.95 -4.46 6.87
N ALA A 92 -10.66 -5.72 6.52
CA ALA A 92 -9.95 -6.02 5.28
C ALA A 92 -10.78 -5.63 4.05
N SER A 93 -10.09 -5.10 3.05
CA SER A 93 -10.67 -4.79 1.74
C SER A 93 -10.79 -6.05 0.89
N LEU A 94 -11.82 -6.13 0.07
CA LEU A 94 -12.08 -7.25 -0.85
C LEU A 94 -12.02 -6.75 -2.29
N ASP A 95 -11.10 -7.27 -3.09
CA ASP A 95 -11.08 -7.05 -4.53
C ASP A 95 -12.00 -8.05 -5.22
N TYR A 96 -12.77 -7.59 -6.21
CA TYR A 96 -13.64 -8.47 -6.98
C TYR A 96 -13.64 -8.17 -8.48
N ASN A 97 -13.85 -9.23 -9.26
CA ASN A 97 -14.00 -9.21 -10.71
C ASN A 97 -15.36 -9.81 -11.06
N ILE A 98 -16.18 -9.04 -11.79
CA ILE A 98 -17.42 -9.52 -12.39
C ILE A 98 -17.09 -9.97 -13.81
N LYS A 99 -17.41 -11.23 -14.12
CA LYS A 99 -17.06 -11.89 -15.37
C LYS A 99 -18.29 -12.48 -16.04
N LEU A 100 -18.28 -12.43 -17.38
CA LEU A 100 -19.20 -13.17 -18.23
C LEU A 100 -18.50 -14.41 -18.76
N ASN A 101 -18.98 -15.58 -18.35
CA ASN A 101 -18.49 -16.85 -18.88
C ASN A 101 -19.46 -17.34 -19.97
N ILE A 102 -19.06 -17.15 -21.22
CA ILE A 102 -19.89 -17.50 -22.38
C ILE A 102 -19.58 -18.93 -22.79
N THR A 103 -20.55 -19.83 -22.66
CA THR A 103 -20.45 -21.23 -23.11
C THR A 103 -20.69 -21.36 -24.61
N SER A 104 -21.70 -20.66 -25.13
CA SER A 104 -21.99 -20.62 -26.56
C SER A 104 -22.72 -19.33 -26.93
N ILE A 105 -22.48 -18.83 -28.14
CA ILE A 105 -23.12 -17.65 -28.70
C ILE A 105 -23.33 -17.86 -30.19
N ALA A 106 -24.54 -17.60 -30.68
CA ALA A 106 -24.83 -17.60 -32.11
C ALA A 106 -24.04 -16.50 -32.83
N SER A 107 -23.60 -16.76 -34.06
CA SER A 107 -22.79 -15.80 -34.84
C SER A 107 -23.45 -14.44 -35.03
N GLU A 108 -24.77 -14.42 -35.17
CA GLU A 108 -25.62 -13.24 -35.36
C GLU A 108 -25.67 -12.37 -34.10
N LEU A 109 -25.44 -12.97 -32.93
CA LEU A 109 -25.37 -12.28 -31.64
C LEU A 109 -23.99 -11.67 -31.36
N LYS A 110 -22.96 -12.00 -32.14
CA LYS A 110 -21.65 -11.33 -32.09
C LYS A 110 -21.71 -9.97 -32.80
N SER A 111 -22.57 -9.09 -32.29
CA SER A 111 -22.85 -7.77 -32.86
C SER A 111 -22.68 -6.66 -31.81
N SER A 112 -22.47 -5.44 -32.29
CA SER A 112 -22.61 -4.22 -31.49
C SER A 112 -24.04 -3.99 -30.99
N ASP A 113 -25.03 -4.66 -31.57
CA ASP A 113 -26.44 -4.52 -31.24
C ASP A 113 -26.86 -5.35 -30.03
N LEU A 114 -26.15 -6.43 -29.70
CA LEU A 114 -26.33 -7.11 -28.43
C LEU A 114 -25.49 -6.40 -27.38
N LYS A 115 -26.14 -5.77 -26.41
CA LYS A 115 -25.54 -4.88 -25.42
C LYS A 115 -25.79 -5.36 -24.01
N TYR A 116 -24.92 -4.92 -23.10
CA TYR A 116 -25.14 -5.07 -21.67
C TYR A 116 -24.92 -3.77 -20.92
N VAL A 117 -25.62 -3.61 -19.80
CA VAL A 117 -25.43 -2.54 -18.81
C VAL A 117 -25.28 -3.17 -17.44
N LEU A 118 -24.24 -2.79 -16.71
CA LEU A 118 -24.01 -3.19 -15.33
C LEU A 118 -24.21 -1.98 -14.41
N LEU A 119 -25.09 -2.14 -13.43
CA LEU A 119 -25.34 -1.14 -12.39
C LEU A 119 -24.74 -1.63 -11.07
N LYS A 120 -24.10 -0.73 -10.33
CA LYS A 120 -23.70 -0.85 -8.92
C LYS A 120 -24.56 0.10 -8.10
N ASP A 121 -25.33 -0.42 -7.15
CA ASP A 121 -26.26 0.34 -6.29
C ASP A 121 -27.10 1.37 -7.10
N ASN A 122 -27.74 0.88 -8.17
CA ASN A 122 -28.55 1.63 -9.13
C ASN A 122 -27.82 2.67 -10.00
N THR A 123 -26.49 2.76 -9.91
CA THR A 123 -25.67 3.64 -10.77
C THR A 123 -25.00 2.83 -11.86
N ILE A 124 -25.01 3.30 -13.11
CA ILE A 124 -24.33 2.63 -14.22
C ILE A 124 -22.82 2.70 -13.99
N VAL A 125 -22.16 1.54 -13.96
CA VAL A 125 -20.70 1.43 -13.82
C VAL A 125 -20.02 0.88 -15.07
N LYS A 126 -20.78 0.18 -15.94
CA LYS A 126 -20.26 -0.33 -17.20
C LYS A 126 -21.35 -0.49 -18.25
N GLU A 127 -21.01 -0.14 -19.48
CA GLU A 127 -21.76 -0.47 -20.69
C GLU A 127 -20.84 -1.19 -21.69
N GLY A 128 -21.38 -2.11 -22.46
CA GLY A 128 -20.62 -2.84 -23.48
C GLY A 128 -21.49 -3.61 -24.46
N ASN A 129 -20.86 -4.31 -25.39
CA ASN A 129 -21.53 -5.11 -26.42
C ASN A 129 -20.80 -6.44 -26.69
N PHE A 130 -21.43 -7.32 -27.45
CA PHE A 130 -20.95 -8.68 -27.70
C PHE A 130 -20.15 -8.83 -29.00
N SER A 131 -19.79 -7.74 -29.69
CA SER A 131 -18.97 -7.81 -30.92
C SER A 131 -17.56 -8.37 -30.66
N THR A 132 -16.98 -8.06 -29.50
CA THR A 132 -15.64 -8.49 -29.09
C THR A 132 -15.62 -9.54 -27.99
N ILE A 133 -16.79 -9.95 -27.48
CA ILE A 133 -16.88 -10.98 -26.44
C ILE A 133 -16.55 -12.34 -27.04
N ILE A 134 -15.64 -13.06 -26.39
CA ILE A 134 -15.22 -14.39 -26.80
C ILE A 134 -15.97 -15.47 -26.02
N THR A 135 -16.05 -16.67 -26.60
CA THR A 135 -16.43 -17.86 -25.84
C THR A 135 -15.38 -18.13 -24.77
N GLY A 136 -15.80 -18.38 -23.53
CA GLY A 136 -14.95 -18.45 -22.35
C GLY A 136 -15.17 -17.27 -21.41
N THR A 137 -14.18 -17.01 -20.56
CA THR A 137 -14.26 -16.03 -19.47
C THR A 137 -13.87 -14.63 -19.94
N ASN A 138 -14.76 -13.66 -19.74
CA ASN A 138 -14.54 -12.25 -20.07
C ASN A 138 -14.75 -11.39 -18.82
N THR A 139 -13.73 -10.69 -18.34
CA THR A 139 -13.89 -9.71 -17.25
C THR A 139 -14.58 -8.46 -17.78
N ILE A 140 -15.70 -8.06 -17.18
CA ILE A 140 -16.47 -6.88 -17.61
C ILE A 140 -16.36 -5.71 -16.63
N TYR A 141 -16.05 -5.99 -15.36
CA TYR A 141 -15.88 -4.97 -14.33
C TYR A 141 -15.00 -5.48 -13.19
N SER A 142 -14.16 -4.60 -12.65
CA SER A 142 -13.23 -4.87 -11.56
C SER A 142 -13.24 -3.69 -10.61
N ASP A 143 -13.35 -3.95 -9.31
CA ASP A 143 -13.44 -2.91 -8.27
C ASP A 143 -13.18 -3.56 -6.89
N SER A 144 -13.26 -2.78 -5.80
CA SER A 144 -13.01 -3.23 -4.44
C SER A 144 -14.09 -2.79 -3.44
N ILE A 145 -14.20 -3.49 -2.32
CA ILE A 145 -15.05 -3.15 -1.17
C ILE A 145 -14.12 -2.84 0.01
N SER A 146 -14.08 -1.59 0.44
CA SER A 146 -13.07 -1.12 1.41
C SER A 146 -13.29 -1.55 2.86
N SER A 147 -14.48 -2.06 3.20
CA SER A 147 -14.85 -2.50 4.56
C SER A 147 -15.91 -3.60 4.50
N SER A 148 -16.38 -4.08 5.66
CA SER A 148 -17.54 -4.98 5.73
C SER A 148 -18.75 -4.34 5.07
N GLY A 149 -19.49 -5.11 4.26
CA GLY A 149 -20.73 -4.62 3.67
C GLY A 149 -21.15 -5.33 2.39
N THR A 150 -22.41 -5.09 2.02
CA THR A 150 -23.03 -5.66 0.82
C THR A 150 -23.21 -4.58 -0.23
N ILE A 151 -22.70 -4.84 -1.43
CA ILE A 151 -22.96 -4.03 -2.63
C ILE A 151 -23.87 -4.80 -3.59
N ASN A 152 -24.80 -4.10 -4.23
CA ASN A 152 -25.79 -4.72 -5.11
C ASN A 152 -25.49 -4.42 -6.57
N PHE A 153 -25.65 -5.44 -7.41
CA PHE A 153 -25.48 -5.35 -8.85
C PHE A 153 -26.74 -5.75 -9.59
N THR A 154 -26.99 -5.04 -10.69
CA THR A 154 -27.97 -5.43 -11.70
C THR A 154 -27.30 -5.45 -13.06
N PHE A 155 -27.34 -6.61 -13.71
CA PHE A 155 -26.87 -6.81 -15.07
C PHE A 155 -28.08 -6.87 -16.01
N TYR A 156 -28.09 -6.02 -17.03
CA TYR A 156 -29.06 -6.03 -18.11
C TYR A 156 -28.42 -6.54 -19.39
N LEU A 157 -29.15 -7.38 -20.12
CA LEU A 157 -28.79 -7.88 -21.45
C LEU A 157 -29.93 -7.58 -22.42
N TYR A 158 -29.63 -6.94 -23.55
CA TYR A 158 -30.66 -6.53 -24.50
C TYR A 158 -30.14 -6.43 -25.93
N ILE A 159 -31.05 -6.60 -26.89
CA ILE A 159 -30.81 -6.26 -28.29
C ILE A 159 -31.28 -4.81 -28.50
N ASP A 160 -30.44 -3.96 -29.05
CA ASP A 160 -30.76 -2.56 -29.32
C ASP A 160 -31.85 -2.47 -30.40
N GLY A 161 -33.05 -2.02 -30.00
CA GLY A 161 -34.17 -1.80 -30.90
C GLY A 161 -34.02 -0.56 -31.78
N ASN A 162 -33.02 0.29 -31.54
CA ASN A 162 -32.76 1.50 -32.31
C ASN A 162 -31.89 1.26 -33.55
N SER A 163 -31.29 0.08 -33.72
CA SER A 163 -30.46 -0.28 -34.88
C SER A 163 -31.19 -1.13 -35.92
N GLU A 164 -30.81 -0.95 -37.19
CA GLU A 164 -31.30 -1.75 -38.31
C GLU A 164 -30.73 -3.18 -38.27
N ASN A 165 -31.51 -4.18 -38.74
CA ASN A 165 -31.19 -5.64 -38.76
C ASN A 165 -31.40 -6.46 -37.48
N ASN A 166 -32.00 -5.92 -36.42
CA ASN A 166 -32.28 -6.66 -35.17
C ASN A 166 -33.15 -7.93 -35.34
N LEU A 167 -33.89 -8.07 -36.46
CA LEU A 167 -34.75 -9.23 -36.74
C LEU A 167 -33.97 -10.55 -36.92
N ASN A 168 -32.72 -10.50 -37.39
CA ASN A 168 -31.91 -11.72 -37.58
C ASN A 168 -31.36 -12.29 -36.26
N MET A 169 -31.45 -11.50 -35.18
CA MET A 169 -31.00 -11.85 -33.83
C MET A 169 -32.10 -12.51 -32.99
N ILE A 170 -33.36 -12.39 -33.41
CA ILE A 170 -34.52 -12.94 -32.69
C ILE A 170 -34.45 -14.47 -32.67
N ASN A 171 -34.76 -15.07 -31.51
CA ASN A 171 -34.71 -16.52 -31.25
C ASN A 171 -33.31 -17.15 -31.41
N LYS A 172 -32.25 -16.34 -31.44
CA LYS A 172 -30.87 -16.83 -31.38
C LYS A 172 -30.47 -17.06 -29.93
N SER A 173 -29.64 -18.08 -29.71
CA SER A 173 -29.24 -18.51 -28.37
C SER A 173 -27.93 -17.89 -27.94
N LEU A 174 -27.91 -17.37 -26.71
CA LEU A 174 -26.71 -17.11 -25.92
C LEU A 174 -26.80 -17.99 -24.68
N VAL A 175 -25.74 -18.74 -24.39
CA VAL A 175 -25.62 -19.54 -23.17
C VAL A 175 -24.35 -19.14 -22.45
N GLY A 176 -24.50 -18.73 -21.20
CA GLY A 176 -23.41 -18.38 -20.33
C GLY A 176 -23.92 -18.09 -18.93
N ASN A 177 -23.02 -17.66 -18.06
CA ASN A 177 -23.37 -17.20 -16.72
C ASN A 177 -22.48 -16.03 -16.29
N ILE A 178 -22.95 -15.32 -15.26
CA ILE A 178 -22.17 -14.36 -14.52
C ILE A 178 -21.41 -15.11 -13.43
N THR A 179 -20.11 -14.87 -13.36
CA THR A 179 -19.28 -15.31 -12.23
C THR A 179 -18.66 -14.10 -11.56
N VAL A 180 -18.47 -14.21 -10.26
CA VAL A 180 -17.72 -13.23 -9.47
C VAL A 180 -16.53 -13.96 -8.88
N GLU A 181 -15.34 -13.43 -9.12
CA GLU A 181 -14.14 -13.83 -8.38
C GLU A 181 -13.84 -12.74 -7.38
N ALA A 182 -13.63 -13.12 -6.12
CA ALA A 182 -13.28 -12.18 -5.07
C ALA A 182 -12.11 -12.74 -4.25
N GLN A 183 -11.24 -11.85 -3.81
CA GLN A 183 -10.08 -12.18 -2.99
C GLN A 183 -9.78 -11.06 -2.02
N GLU A 184 -9.09 -11.38 -0.93
CA GLU A 184 -8.57 -10.37 -0.02
C GLU A 184 -7.66 -9.43 -0.79
N LYS A 185 -7.86 -8.13 -0.61
CA LYS A 185 -6.93 -7.14 -1.14
C LYS A 185 -5.62 -7.25 -0.38
N GLN A 186 -4.58 -7.72 -1.06
CA GLN A 186 -3.23 -7.77 -0.53
C GLN A 186 -2.58 -6.42 -0.81
N PHE A 187 -2.23 -5.71 0.26
CA PHE A 187 -1.39 -4.52 0.16
C PHE A 187 0.08 -4.94 0.22
N GLU A 188 0.90 -4.35 -0.64
CA GLU A 188 2.34 -4.54 -0.58
C GLU A 188 2.91 -3.84 0.65
N THR A 189 3.96 -4.42 1.24
CA THR A 189 4.74 -3.72 2.26
C THR A 189 5.38 -2.49 1.63
N PHE A 190 5.54 -1.44 2.42
CA PHE A 190 6.06 -0.17 1.91
C PHE A 190 7.48 -0.34 1.34
N SER A 191 8.31 -1.16 1.96
CA SER A 191 9.64 -1.46 1.43
C SER A 191 9.60 -2.11 0.05
N THR A 192 8.71 -3.08 -0.17
CA THR A 192 8.57 -3.76 -1.47
C THR A 192 8.13 -2.80 -2.57
N VAL A 193 7.27 -1.83 -2.27
CA VAL A 193 6.92 -0.79 -3.24
C VAL A 193 8.16 -0.01 -3.68
N ILE A 194 9.03 0.41 -2.75
CA ILE A 194 10.24 1.16 -3.08
C ILE A 194 11.30 0.29 -3.77
N GLU A 195 11.45 -0.98 -3.36
CA GLU A 195 12.34 -1.95 -4.01
C GLU A 195 11.91 -2.23 -5.47
N ASN A 196 10.60 -2.35 -5.72
CA ASN A 196 10.06 -2.49 -7.07
C ASN A 196 10.34 -1.24 -7.90
N LEU A 197 10.17 -0.04 -7.34
CA LEU A 197 10.57 1.21 -8.02
C LEU A 197 12.07 1.26 -8.30
N MET A 198 12.90 0.77 -7.38
CA MET A 198 14.33 0.67 -7.62
C MET A 198 14.63 -0.28 -8.79
N ALA A 199 13.93 -1.42 -8.87
CA ALA A 199 14.03 -2.44 -9.94
C ALA A 199 13.51 -1.96 -11.31
N ASP A 200 12.50 -1.10 -11.31
CA ASP A 200 11.81 -0.61 -12.51
C ASP A 200 12.41 0.73 -12.96
N GLY A 201 13.25 0.75 -14.01
CA GLY A 201 13.73 2.01 -14.58
C GLY A 201 14.97 1.89 -15.44
N GLU A 202 15.56 3.06 -15.74
CA GLU A 202 16.84 3.17 -16.39
C GLU A 202 17.96 3.33 -15.36
N TYR A 203 19.08 2.67 -15.63
CA TYR A 203 20.18 2.53 -14.69
C TYR A 203 21.46 3.19 -15.19
N GLU A 204 22.14 3.86 -14.27
CA GLU A 204 23.45 4.47 -14.48
C GLU A 204 24.35 4.19 -13.27
N THR A 205 25.62 3.85 -13.52
CA THR A 205 26.62 3.76 -12.46
C THR A 205 27.23 5.14 -12.26
N VAL A 206 27.16 5.66 -11.03
CA VAL A 206 27.72 6.96 -10.66
C VAL A 206 28.82 6.73 -9.64
N THR A 207 30.01 7.28 -9.87
CA THR A 207 31.15 7.14 -8.96
C THR A 207 31.33 8.42 -8.15
N ASN A 208 31.38 8.31 -6.82
CA ASN A 208 31.78 9.40 -5.93
C ASN A 208 32.75 8.87 -4.87
N ASN A 209 33.84 9.61 -4.61
CA ASN A 209 34.93 9.20 -3.71
C ASN A 209 35.48 7.77 -4.00
N GLY A 210 35.52 7.38 -5.28
CA GLY A 210 35.99 6.05 -5.68
C GLY A 210 35.04 4.88 -5.34
N VAL A 211 33.81 5.17 -4.88
CA VAL A 211 32.75 4.19 -4.67
C VAL A 211 31.72 4.33 -5.78
N ASP A 212 31.28 3.19 -6.33
CA ASP A 212 30.27 3.12 -7.38
C ASP A 212 28.88 2.90 -6.76
N TYR A 213 27.91 3.71 -7.21
CA TYR A 213 26.52 3.64 -6.82
C TYR A 213 25.66 3.32 -8.03
N GLN A 214 24.61 2.53 -7.82
CA GLN A 214 23.67 2.20 -8.89
C GLN A 214 22.47 3.14 -8.81
N TYR A 215 22.36 4.06 -9.77
CA TYR A 215 21.26 5.02 -9.83
C TYR A 215 20.14 4.48 -10.73
N ASN A 216 18.91 4.50 -10.23
CA ASN A 216 17.69 4.48 -11.04
C ASN A 216 17.31 5.95 -11.35
N THR A 217 17.45 6.34 -12.61
CA THR A 217 17.29 7.74 -13.04
C THR A 217 15.84 8.14 -13.25
N VAL A 218 14.94 7.17 -13.42
CA VAL A 218 13.51 7.40 -13.63
C VAL A 218 12.81 7.73 -12.31
N ASN A 219 13.15 6.99 -11.24
CA ASN A 219 12.49 7.12 -9.94
C ASN A 219 13.30 7.92 -8.91
N SER A 220 14.48 8.44 -9.29
CA SER A 220 15.38 9.19 -8.41
C SER A 220 15.76 8.39 -7.15
N LEU A 221 16.07 7.11 -7.35
CA LEU A 221 16.51 6.16 -6.32
C LEU A 221 17.93 5.70 -6.60
N MET A 222 18.73 5.49 -5.55
CA MET A 222 20.05 4.86 -5.68
C MET A 222 20.18 3.69 -4.71
N ASP A 223 20.89 2.64 -5.13
CA ASP A 223 21.51 1.66 -4.23
C ASP A 223 22.83 2.28 -3.78
N ASP A 224 22.97 2.46 -2.46
CA ASP A 224 24.13 3.11 -1.87
C ASP A 224 25.36 2.19 -1.75
N ASN A 225 25.29 0.94 -2.23
CA ASN A 225 26.31 -0.10 -2.13
C ASN A 225 26.57 -0.59 -0.69
N TYR A 226 25.77 -0.14 0.29
CA TYR A 226 25.75 -0.61 1.67
C TYR A 226 24.48 -1.41 2.00
N GLY A 227 23.70 -1.75 0.96
CA GLY A 227 22.45 -2.49 1.09
C GLY A 227 21.26 -1.61 1.48
N ASN A 228 21.33 -0.30 1.27
CA ASN A 228 20.19 0.60 1.41
C ASN A 228 19.78 1.18 0.05
N ILE A 229 18.49 1.51 -0.06
CA ILE A 229 17.94 2.23 -1.21
C ILE A 229 17.56 3.63 -0.74
N ARG A 230 18.02 4.67 -1.44
CA ARG A 230 17.84 6.07 -1.02
C ARG A 230 17.27 6.93 -2.14
N TYR A 231 16.40 7.87 -1.79
CA TYR A 231 15.98 8.91 -2.71
C TYR A 231 17.08 9.98 -2.86
N TYR A 232 17.27 10.50 -4.08
CA TYR A 232 18.28 11.51 -4.38
C TYR A 232 17.78 12.61 -5.33
N GLY A 233 18.58 13.66 -5.48
CA GLY A 233 18.37 14.73 -6.46
C GLY A 233 17.48 15.85 -5.93
N ALA A 234 17.03 16.72 -6.83
CA ALA A 234 16.31 17.94 -6.45
C ALA A 234 14.88 17.68 -5.94
N ASN A 235 14.12 16.87 -6.68
CA ASN A 235 12.67 16.72 -6.49
C ASN A 235 12.19 15.28 -6.73
N PRO A 236 12.64 14.30 -5.95
CA PRO A 236 12.12 12.93 -6.03
C PRO A 236 10.63 12.87 -5.64
N ASN A 237 9.93 11.86 -6.16
CA ASN A 237 8.56 11.53 -5.77
C ASN A 237 8.56 10.68 -4.48
N ASN A 238 8.92 11.31 -3.37
CA ASN A 238 9.13 10.64 -2.09
C ASN A 238 8.22 11.13 -0.96
N TYR A 239 6.99 11.52 -1.27
CA TYR A 239 6.03 12.05 -0.30
C TYR A 239 5.12 10.95 0.28
N VAL A 240 4.83 11.03 1.57
CA VAL A 240 3.91 10.13 2.28
C VAL A 240 3.03 10.90 3.26
N TYR A 241 1.76 10.53 3.37
CA TYR A 241 0.89 11.02 4.43
C TYR A 241 1.20 10.29 5.74
N PHE A 242 1.47 11.06 6.80
CA PHE A 242 1.75 10.54 8.13
C PHE A 242 1.17 11.46 9.21
N ASN A 243 1.15 11.01 10.46
CA ASN A 243 0.58 11.74 11.59
C ASN A 243 -0.86 12.24 11.30
N CYS A 244 -1.74 11.31 10.94
CA CYS A 244 -3.10 11.61 10.51
C CYS A 244 -4.09 11.64 11.67
N ASP A 245 -5.07 12.55 11.64
CA ASP A 245 -6.26 12.49 12.50
C ASP A 245 -7.11 11.25 12.18
N ASP A 246 -7.17 10.87 10.90
CA ASP A 246 -7.91 9.72 10.38
C ASP A 246 -7.16 9.04 9.22
N TYR A 247 -6.56 7.87 9.46
CA TYR A 247 -5.88 7.08 8.43
C TYR A 247 -6.83 6.40 7.44
N SER A 248 -8.14 6.33 7.73
CA SER A 248 -9.12 5.80 6.77
C SER A 248 -9.37 6.79 5.61
N ASN A 249 -9.18 8.08 5.86
CA ASN A 249 -9.36 9.18 4.92
C ASN A 249 -8.14 10.12 4.88
N GLN A 250 -7.04 9.63 4.27
CA GLN A 250 -5.78 10.37 4.21
C GLN A 250 -5.80 11.45 3.14
N SER A 251 -5.54 12.68 3.55
CA SER A 251 -5.45 13.87 2.71
C SER A 251 -4.60 14.94 3.42
N SER A 252 -4.23 16.01 2.72
CA SER A 252 -3.55 17.16 3.33
C SER A 252 -4.36 17.87 4.43
N SER A 253 -5.67 17.61 4.54
CA SER A 253 -6.51 18.17 5.60
C SER A 253 -6.56 17.30 6.86
N THR A 254 -6.23 16.02 6.74
CA THR A 254 -6.29 15.04 7.84
C THR A 254 -4.89 14.60 8.28
N CYS A 255 -3.89 14.71 7.41
CA CYS A 255 -2.54 14.23 7.61
C CYS A 255 -1.49 15.32 7.44
N GLU A 256 -0.33 15.11 8.05
CA GLU A 256 0.88 15.81 7.67
C GLU A 256 1.51 15.16 6.43
N VAL A 257 2.24 15.95 5.65
CA VAL A 257 3.05 15.44 4.54
C VAL A 257 4.48 15.26 5.04
N TRP A 258 4.99 14.04 4.92
CA TRP A 258 6.35 13.65 5.29
C TRP A 258 7.10 13.19 4.04
N LYS A 259 8.44 13.14 4.11
CA LYS A 259 9.28 12.66 3.01
C LYS A 259 9.98 11.36 3.40
N ILE A 260 10.19 10.49 2.42
CA ILE A 260 10.85 9.20 2.58
C ILE A 260 12.33 9.39 2.27
N ILE A 261 13.19 9.02 3.23
CA ILE A 261 14.64 9.02 3.01
C ILE A 261 15.01 7.79 2.17
N GLY A 262 14.48 6.62 2.54
CA GLY A 262 14.80 5.38 1.86
C GLY A 262 14.41 4.12 2.62
N VAL A 263 14.92 3.00 2.11
CA VAL A 263 14.82 1.65 2.67
C VAL A 263 16.19 1.29 3.25
N PHE A 264 16.21 0.88 4.53
CA PHE A 264 17.43 0.68 5.30
C PHE A 264 17.44 -0.66 6.02
N ASN A 265 18.65 -1.18 6.27
CA ASN A 265 18.84 -2.24 7.25
C ASN A 265 19.07 -1.62 8.64
N ASN A 266 18.32 -2.08 9.65
CA ASN A 266 18.42 -1.60 11.03
C ASN A 266 18.63 -2.80 11.99
N GLY A 267 19.90 -3.06 12.34
CA GLY A 267 20.29 -4.21 13.14
C GLY A 267 19.94 -5.54 12.45
N ASN A 268 19.06 -6.34 13.06
CA ASN A 268 18.60 -7.61 12.50
C ASN A 268 17.40 -7.47 11.56
N LEU A 269 16.78 -6.28 11.49
CA LEU A 269 15.69 -6.03 10.57
C LEU A 269 16.23 -5.48 9.27
N THR A 270 15.76 -6.04 8.16
CA THR A 270 16.05 -5.57 6.82
C THR A 270 14.84 -4.86 6.25
N HIS A 271 15.07 -4.00 5.26
CA HIS A 271 14.00 -3.35 4.48
C HIS A 271 13.09 -2.40 5.30
N GLN A 272 13.67 -1.62 6.20
CA GLN A 272 12.93 -0.70 7.05
C GLN A 272 12.83 0.69 6.41
N ILE A 273 11.62 1.26 6.37
CA ILE A 273 11.41 2.59 5.79
C ILE A 273 11.78 3.67 6.79
N LYS A 274 12.67 4.59 6.40
CA LYS A 274 13.00 5.80 7.15
C LYS A 274 12.30 7.02 6.54
N ILE A 275 11.61 7.79 7.37
CA ILE A 275 10.91 9.02 6.96
C ILE A 275 11.32 10.22 7.82
N ILE A 276 11.17 11.41 7.25
CA ILE A 276 11.41 12.69 7.91
C ILE A 276 10.21 13.61 7.74
N ARG A 277 9.89 14.36 8.79
CA ARG A 277 8.87 15.41 8.73
C ARG A 277 9.27 16.49 7.71
N ASN A 278 8.34 16.92 6.87
CA ASN A 278 8.63 17.96 5.88
C ASN A 278 8.98 19.28 6.56
N ASP A 279 8.19 19.67 7.57
CA ASP A 279 8.32 20.96 8.24
C ASP A 279 9.03 20.84 9.60
N SER A 280 9.63 21.94 10.04
CA SER A 280 10.23 22.08 11.37
C SER A 280 9.17 22.06 12.48
N ILE A 281 9.49 21.48 13.65
CA ILE A 281 8.67 21.59 14.87
C ILE A 281 9.08 22.78 15.76
N GLY A 282 10.01 23.61 15.28
CA GLY A 282 10.57 24.75 15.99
C GLY A 282 12.08 24.65 16.15
N ASN A 283 12.67 25.71 16.69
CA ASN A 283 14.10 25.85 16.91
C ASN A 283 14.44 25.58 18.39
N PHE A 284 15.28 24.60 18.68
CA PHE A 284 15.65 24.24 20.05
C PHE A 284 17.13 23.83 20.15
N PRO A 285 17.76 24.04 21.32
CA PRO A 285 19.05 23.43 21.66
C PRO A 285 19.06 21.92 21.47
N TRP A 286 20.13 21.40 20.89
CA TRP A 286 20.35 19.95 20.78
C TRP A 286 20.57 19.33 22.17
N ASP A 287 21.46 19.95 22.95
CA ASP A 287 21.63 19.64 24.37
C ASP A 287 21.95 20.91 25.16
N PRO A 288 20.95 21.50 25.83
CA PRO A 288 21.12 22.78 26.51
C PRO A 288 22.01 22.71 27.76
N TYR A 289 22.14 21.52 28.37
CA TYR A 289 22.92 21.32 29.58
C TYR A 289 24.35 20.84 29.27
N ASN A 290 24.67 20.68 27.99
CA ASN A 290 25.98 20.28 27.50
C ASN A 290 26.49 19.00 28.19
N ASN A 291 25.62 17.98 28.23
CA ASN A 291 25.95 16.69 28.80
C ASN A 291 26.97 15.97 27.90
N PHE A 292 27.97 15.35 28.52
CA PHE A 292 29.12 14.78 27.81
C PHE A 292 28.86 13.38 27.20
N ASN A 293 27.60 12.94 27.09
CA ASN A 293 27.23 11.59 26.63
C ASN A 293 26.52 11.59 25.26
N GLY A 294 26.63 12.69 24.51
CA GLY A 294 26.06 12.82 23.18
C GLY A 294 24.54 12.63 23.18
N TRP A 295 24.00 11.98 22.14
CA TRP A 295 22.56 11.86 21.94
C TRP A 295 21.84 11.19 23.11
N THR A 296 22.48 10.22 23.77
CA THR A 296 21.91 9.42 24.86
C THR A 296 21.33 10.28 25.98
N ASP A 297 21.99 11.39 26.31
CA ASP A 297 21.59 12.31 27.38
C ASP A 297 21.17 13.69 26.86
N ALA A 298 21.10 13.87 25.54
CA ALA A 298 20.75 15.14 24.93
C ALA A 298 19.31 15.53 25.28
N GLY A 299 19.10 16.79 25.71
CA GLY A 299 17.76 17.33 25.98
C GLY A 299 16.78 17.13 24.81
N MET A 300 17.28 17.22 23.57
CA MET A 300 16.52 16.96 22.35
C MET A 300 15.90 15.55 22.30
N ARG A 301 16.68 14.52 22.64
CA ARG A 301 16.22 13.13 22.63
C ARG A 301 15.00 12.95 23.53
N PHE A 302 15.04 13.58 24.70
CA PHE A 302 13.96 13.60 25.68
C PHE A 302 12.72 14.36 25.21
N ILE A 303 12.88 15.50 24.54
CA ILE A 303 11.76 16.27 23.97
C ILE A 303 11.01 15.46 22.91
N LEU A 304 11.75 14.73 22.08
CA LEU A 304 11.20 13.97 20.96
C LEU A 304 10.54 12.65 21.37
N ASN A 305 11.06 11.98 22.40
CA ASN A 305 10.67 10.63 22.77
C ASN A 305 9.92 10.55 24.11
N ASN A 306 9.07 9.54 24.26
CA ASN A 306 8.28 9.31 25.49
C ASN A 306 9.09 8.66 26.61
N TYR A 307 10.32 9.10 26.82
CA TYR A 307 11.05 8.63 27.99
C TYR A 307 10.31 9.16 29.22
N SER A 308 10.07 8.26 30.17
CA SER A 308 9.41 8.53 31.44
C SER A 308 10.30 9.43 32.31
N ILE A 309 10.58 10.64 31.84
CA ILE A 309 11.09 11.69 32.68
C ILE A 309 9.94 11.92 33.64
N ASN A 310 10.21 11.65 34.92
CA ASN A 310 9.26 11.78 36.01
C ASN A 310 8.83 13.25 36.26
N GLU A 311 9.05 14.14 35.29
CA GLU A 311 8.57 15.51 35.28
C GLU A 311 7.13 15.53 34.76
N GLN A 312 6.20 15.22 35.67
CA GLN A 312 4.80 15.53 35.50
C GLN A 312 4.66 16.99 35.04
N GLY A 313 4.31 17.19 33.76
CA GLY A 313 4.09 18.52 33.18
C GLY A 313 5.10 19.00 32.13
N ALA A 314 6.01 18.16 31.63
CA ALA A 314 6.86 18.52 30.48
C ALA A 314 6.08 18.55 29.15
N GLY A 315 6.47 19.47 28.26
CA GLY A 315 5.96 19.54 26.89
C GLY A 315 6.74 18.59 25.99
N LEU A 316 6.11 17.54 25.48
CA LEU A 316 6.76 16.46 24.71
C LEU A 316 6.10 16.31 23.34
N TYR A 317 6.94 16.15 22.31
CA TYR A 317 6.50 15.96 20.93
C TYR A 317 5.69 14.66 20.78
N TRP A 318 6.19 13.56 21.35
CA TRP A 318 5.52 12.25 21.29
C TRP A 318 4.08 12.26 21.83
N ASN A 319 3.85 13.04 22.89
CA ASN A 319 2.57 13.12 23.58
C ASN A 319 1.66 14.24 23.05
N ARG A 320 2.13 15.05 22.09
CA ARG A 320 1.43 16.23 21.59
C ARG A 320 0.98 17.14 22.76
N SER A 321 1.88 17.36 23.71
CA SER A 321 1.61 18.12 24.93
C SER A 321 2.30 19.48 24.94
N SER A 322 1.78 20.38 25.77
CA SER A 322 2.41 21.64 26.16
C SER A 322 2.81 21.56 27.62
N GLY A 323 3.96 22.12 27.97
CA GLY A 323 4.48 22.04 29.33
C GLY A 323 5.87 22.62 29.49
N ALA A 324 6.51 22.33 30.63
CA ALA A 324 7.88 22.75 30.90
C ALA A 324 8.82 22.29 29.77
N CYS A 325 9.67 23.20 29.32
CA CYS A 325 10.61 22.93 28.24
C CYS A 325 11.89 22.35 28.81
N LEU A 326 12.37 21.25 28.24
CA LEU A 326 13.61 20.57 28.65
C LEU A 326 14.83 21.13 27.89
N ASN A 327 14.75 22.40 27.51
CA ASN A 327 15.72 23.09 26.66
C ASN A 327 16.66 24.03 27.45
N GLY A 328 16.78 23.85 28.77
CA GLY A 328 17.66 24.67 29.63
C GLY A 328 17.08 26.01 30.06
N ASP A 329 15.94 26.44 29.49
CA ASP A 329 15.24 27.67 29.85
C ASP A 329 13.99 27.38 30.71
N SER A 330 13.55 28.36 31.50
CA SER A 330 12.28 28.29 32.25
C SER A 330 11.04 28.48 31.37
N GLY A 331 11.12 28.07 30.10
CA GLY A 331 10.11 28.29 29.07
C GLY A 331 9.07 27.18 28.97
N THR A 332 8.16 27.34 28.02
CA THR A 332 7.14 26.35 27.68
C THR A 332 7.43 25.77 26.29
N CYS A 333 7.59 24.46 26.23
CA CYS A 333 7.59 23.70 24.97
C CYS A 333 6.13 23.37 24.65
N ASP A 334 5.61 23.82 23.50
CA ASP A 334 4.22 23.56 23.09
C ASP A 334 4.16 22.76 21.78
N PHE A 335 3.86 21.47 21.90
CA PHE A 335 3.68 20.57 20.78
C PHE A 335 2.20 20.21 20.53
N THR A 336 1.24 20.99 21.05
CA THR A 336 -0.19 20.68 20.90
C THR A 336 -0.68 20.71 19.45
N THR A 337 0.05 21.40 18.57
CA THR A 337 -0.25 21.47 17.13
C THR A 337 0.68 20.62 16.28
N THR A 338 1.93 20.43 16.70
CA THR A 338 3.01 19.78 15.92
C THR A 338 3.32 18.35 16.34
N GLY A 339 2.92 17.91 17.54
CA GLY A 339 3.21 16.56 18.05
C GLY A 339 2.35 15.44 17.45
N LEU A 340 2.65 14.20 17.84
CA LEU A 340 1.98 13.00 17.31
C LEU A 340 0.50 12.91 17.75
N LYS A 341 -0.40 12.89 16.77
CA LYS A 341 -1.85 13.07 16.95
C LYS A 341 -2.52 11.95 17.74
N ASN A 342 -2.15 10.69 17.52
CA ASN A 342 -2.86 9.55 18.12
C ASN A 342 -1.99 8.28 18.24
N ASP A 343 -2.58 7.26 18.89
CA ASP A 343 -1.92 5.97 19.11
C ASP A 343 -1.69 5.20 17.81
N ALA A 344 -2.56 5.35 16.80
CA ALA A 344 -2.36 4.70 15.50
C ALA A 344 -1.04 5.18 14.85
N THR A 345 -0.78 6.50 14.86
CA THR A 345 0.50 7.05 14.42
C THR A 345 1.67 6.50 15.24
N ARG A 346 1.58 6.55 16.59
CA ARG A 346 2.65 6.04 17.47
C ARG A 346 2.94 4.56 17.25
N ASN A 347 1.90 3.76 17.05
CA ASN A 347 2.01 2.33 16.81
C ASN A 347 2.59 1.98 15.44
N ALA A 348 2.61 2.91 14.49
CA ALA A 348 3.26 2.73 13.20
C ALA A 348 4.78 2.94 13.25
N ILE A 349 5.28 3.60 14.29
CA ILE A 349 6.70 3.91 14.48
C ILE A 349 7.42 2.70 15.08
N TYR A 350 8.59 2.38 14.53
CA TYR A 350 9.49 1.36 15.04
C TYR A 350 10.44 1.97 16.08
N ASN A 351 10.71 1.25 17.17
CA ASN A 351 11.77 1.62 18.11
C ASN A 351 13.11 1.22 17.50
N ALA A 352 13.72 2.14 16.75
CA ALA A 352 14.87 1.86 15.90
C ALA A 352 16.18 1.92 16.68
N LYS A 353 17.17 1.17 16.21
CA LYS A 353 18.55 1.31 16.67
C LYS A 353 19.21 2.43 15.88
N TRP A 354 19.44 3.55 16.53
CA TRP A 354 20.13 4.70 15.97
C TRP A 354 21.62 4.59 16.23
N GLN A 355 22.42 4.89 15.22
CA GLN A 355 23.86 5.06 15.36
C GLN A 355 24.15 6.52 15.66
N VAL A 356 24.68 6.81 16.85
CA VAL A 356 24.76 8.19 17.37
C VAL A 356 26.14 8.59 17.90
N SER A 357 27.19 7.87 17.48
CA SER A 357 28.56 8.20 17.91
C SER A 357 29.08 9.48 17.29
N ALA A 358 29.98 10.13 18.02
CA ALA A 358 30.66 11.31 17.54
C ALA A 358 31.57 11.00 16.35
N ILE A 359 31.48 11.83 15.31
CA ILE A 359 32.40 11.82 14.17
C ILE A 359 33.29 13.05 14.32
N SER A 360 34.53 12.85 14.75
CA SER A 360 35.50 13.94 14.98
C SER A 360 36.29 14.35 13.73
N GLU A 361 35.95 13.80 12.57
CA GLU A 361 36.55 14.15 11.29
C GLU A 361 35.89 15.42 10.71
N THR A 362 36.70 16.38 10.28
CA THR A 362 36.19 17.69 9.84
C THR A 362 35.88 17.80 8.35
N LEU A 363 36.19 16.76 7.55
CA LEU A 363 35.99 16.74 6.10
C LEU A 363 35.78 15.31 5.63
N PHE A 364 34.56 14.96 5.23
CA PHE A 364 34.21 13.62 4.76
C PHE A 364 33.17 13.65 3.63
N TYR A 365 33.19 12.61 2.79
CA TYR A 365 32.17 12.31 1.79
C TYR A 365 30.99 11.55 2.41
N SER A 366 29.89 11.44 1.68
CA SER A 366 28.65 10.77 2.13
C SER A 366 28.89 9.31 2.55
N ASN A 367 29.75 8.59 1.84
CA ASN A 367 30.09 7.21 2.16
C ASN A 367 30.94 7.09 3.43
N GLU A 368 31.92 7.98 3.61
CA GLU A 368 32.76 8.03 4.79
C GLU A 368 31.93 8.40 6.03
N ALA A 369 30.98 9.33 5.90
CA ALA A 369 30.01 9.63 6.95
C ALA A 369 29.26 8.36 7.38
N TYR A 370 28.68 7.63 6.42
CA TYR A 370 27.92 6.42 6.70
C TYR A 370 28.78 5.31 7.33
N GLU A 371 29.98 5.08 6.80
CA GLU A 371 30.93 4.10 7.34
C GLU A 371 31.32 4.44 8.78
N ASN A 372 31.55 5.72 9.09
CA ASN A 372 31.84 6.19 10.44
C ASN A 372 30.64 6.02 11.38
N GLU A 373 29.43 6.39 10.93
CA GLU A 373 28.18 6.17 11.67
C GLU A 373 28.02 4.70 12.05
N MET A 374 28.20 3.78 11.09
CA MET A 374 28.00 2.35 11.30
C MET A 374 29.16 1.66 12.03
N GLY A 375 30.39 2.10 11.83
CA GLY A 375 31.60 1.46 12.35
C GLY A 375 32.00 1.90 13.77
N LEU A 376 31.65 3.13 14.14
CA LEU A 376 31.99 3.72 15.45
C LEU A 376 30.75 3.92 16.33
N GLY A 377 29.54 3.72 15.79
CA GLY A 377 28.25 3.96 16.41
C GLY A 377 28.02 3.29 17.76
N THR A 378 27.59 4.08 18.74
CA THR A 378 26.89 3.57 19.92
C THR A 378 25.45 3.39 19.49
N GLU A 379 24.95 2.17 19.61
CA GLU A 379 23.54 1.89 19.34
C GLU A 379 22.67 2.42 20.49
N VAL A 380 21.72 3.30 20.15
CA VAL A 380 20.66 3.74 21.07
C VAL A 380 19.31 3.38 20.47
N GLU A 381 18.45 2.76 21.26
CA GLU A 381 17.07 2.49 20.86
C GLU A 381 16.20 3.72 21.12
N ASP A 382 15.63 4.30 20.06
CA ASP A 382 14.70 5.43 20.14
C ASP A 382 13.63 5.32 19.05
N TYR A 383 12.43 5.85 19.31
CA TYR A 383 11.38 5.93 18.31
C TYR A 383 11.61 7.07 17.32
N ILE A 384 12.14 8.20 17.80
CA ILE A 384 12.31 9.42 17.03
C ILE A 384 13.73 9.96 17.22
N GLY A 385 14.39 10.18 16.11
CA GLY A 385 15.70 10.82 16.04
C GLY A 385 15.66 12.03 15.10
N LEU A 386 16.83 12.32 14.56
CA LEU A 386 17.06 13.32 13.52
C LEU A 386 17.75 12.64 12.33
N ILE A 387 17.92 13.38 11.23
CA ILE A 387 18.74 12.90 10.13
C ILE A 387 20.17 12.67 10.58
N SER A 388 20.83 11.66 10.03
CA SER A 388 22.28 11.54 10.14
C SER A 388 22.98 12.45 9.12
N THR A 389 24.28 12.62 9.23
CA THR A 389 25.03 13.43 8.26
C THR A 389 25.08 12.71 6.91
N SER A 390 25.14 11.37 6.92
CA SER A 390 25.06 10.56 5.69
C SER A 390 23.70 10.63 5.01
N ASP A 391 22.59 10.69 5.76
CA ASP A 391 21.25 10.88 5.16
C ASP A 391 21.20 12.16 4.30
N TYR A 392 21.79 13.26 4.80
CA TYR A 392 21.90 14.52 4.06
C TYR A 392 22.87 14.42 2.88
N GLY A 393 24.02 13.76 3.07
CA GLY A 393 25.00 13.53 2.02
C GLY A 393 24.42 12.78 0.82
N PHE A 394 23.75 11.66 1.07
CA PHE A 394 23.17 10.82 0.01
C PHE A 394 21.91 11.39 -0.64
N ALA A 395 21.28 12.42 -0.07
CA ALA A 395 20.13 13.06 -0.71
C ALA A 395 20.51 13.87 -1.96
N ALA A 396 21.80 14.18 -2.17
CA ALA A 396 22.29 14.90 -3.34
C ALA A 396 22.47 14.00 -4.59
N ASP A 397 22.34 14.58 -5.79
CA ASP A 397 22.69 13.90 -7.05
C ASP A 397 24.21 13.94 -7.31
N PHE A 398 24.90 12.82 -7.11
CA PHE A 398 26.37 12.75 -7.24
C PHE A 398 26.90 12.97 -8.66
N ARG A 399 26.05 12.92 -9.70
CA ARG A 399 26.46 13.27 -11.07
C ARG A 399 26.85 14.74 -11.19
N THR A 400 26.30 15.58 -10.30
CA THR A 400 26.54 17.03 -10.26
C THR A 400 27.08 17.52 -8.93
N CYS A 401 26.91 16.76 -7.85
CA CYS A 401 27.39 17.06 -6.51
C CYS A 401 28.33 15.96 -5.99
N SER A 402 29.62 16.05 -6.33
CA SER A 402 30.63 15.06 -5.91
C SER A 402 31.66 15.62 -4.93
N SER A 403 31.33 16.70 -4.22
CA SER A 403 32.18 17.29 -3.17
C SER A 403 32.02 16.56 -1.83
N GLN A 404 32.81 16.99 -0.85
CA GLN A 404 32.61 16.62 0.57
C GLN A 404 31.38 17.35 1.13
N ILE A 405 30.71 16.78 2.13
CA ILE A 405 29.40 17.28 2.62
C ILE A 405 29.50 18.71 3.20
N PHE A 406 30.67 19.11 3.69
CA PHE A 406 30.93 20.47 4.18
C PHE A 406 30.86 21.54 3.08
N ASP A 407 31.14 21.17 1.82
CA ASP A 407 31.14 22.05 0.65
C ASP A 407 29.88 21.84 -0.23
N TYR A 408 28.75 21.54 0.41
CA TYR A 408 27.47 21.31 -0.27
C TYR A 408 26.66 22.59 -0.54
N ASP A 409 27.23 23.79 -0.33
CA ASP A 409 26.60 25.04 -0.81
C ASP A 409 26.37 25.02 -2.33
N GLY A 410 27.33 24.45 -3.07
CA GLY A 410 27.22 24.21 -4.51
C GLY A 410 26.22 23.10 -4.90
N CYS A 411 25.68 22.35 -3.94
CA CYS A 411 24.79 21.21 -4.16
C CYS A 411 23.33 21.47 -3.79
N SER A 412 23.02 22.68 -3.31
CA SER A 412 21.71 23.05 -2.77
C SER A 412 20.55 22.78 -3.73
N GLU A 413 20.73 23.02 -5.04
CA GLU A 413 19.68 22.81 -6.05
C GLU A 413 19.40 21.33 -6.38
N VAL A 414 20.30 20.42 -5.99
CA VAL A 414 20.24 18.99 -6.33
C VAL A 414 20.14 18.09 -5.10
N ASN A 415 19.82 18.66 -3.94
CA ASN A 415 19.64 17.92 -2.67
C ASN A 415 18.26 18.19 -2.08
N TRP A 416 17.34 17.23 -2.22
CA TRP A 416 15.95 17.36 -1.80
C TRP A 416 15.75 17.46 -0.27
N LEU A 417 16.77 17.11 0.51
CA LEU A 417 16.71 17.10 1.98
C LEU A 417 17.16 18.44 2.58
N LEU A 418 17.68 19.35 1.76
CA LEU A 418 17.94 20.73 2.16
C LEU A 418 16.63 21.41 2.62
N ASN A 419 16.73 22.18 3.70
CA ASN A 419 15.63 22.92 4.28
C ASN A 419 15.90 24.43 4.23
N VAL A 420 14.84 25.22 4.32
CA VAL A 420 14.93 26.70 4.36
C VAL A 420 15.52 27.24 5.67
N GLU A 421 15.47 26.44 6.74
CA GLU A 421 16.12 26.70 8.02
C GLU A 421 17.30 25.76 8.23
N ASP A 422 18.30 26.22 8.97
CA ASP A 422 19.36 25.37 9.50
C ASP A 422 18.73 24.25 10.33
N GLN A 423 19.16 23.00 10.14
CA GLN A 423 18.54 21.83 10.76
C GLN A 423 19.58 20.96 11.46
N TRP A 424 19.22 20.48 12.65
CA TRP A 424 20.07 19.59 13.42
C TRP A 424 20.22 18.22 12.76
N THR A 425 21.41 17.63 12.94
CA THR A 425 21.63 16.20 12.73
C THR A 425 21.68 15.46 14.07
N ILE A 426 21.56 14.13 14.04
CA ILE A 426 21.67 13.30 15.25
C ILE A 426 23.13 13.08 15.68
N ILE A 427 24.11 13.40 14.81
CA ILE A 427 25.52 13.04 14.99
C ILE A 427 26.28 14.18 15.71
N PRO A 428 26.83 13.94 16.91
CA PRO A 428 27.72 14.91 17.55
C PRO A 428 29.09 14.95 16.84
N MET A 429 29.81 16.07 16.93
CA MET A 429 31.23 16.13 16.55
C MET A 429 32.11 15.84 17.76
N ASP A 430 31.78 16.51 18.87
CA ASP A 430 32.41 16.36 20.17
C ASP A 430 31.36 16.57 21.26
N ASN A 431 31.78 16.80 22.50
CA ASN A 431 30.86 16.96 23.61
C ASN A 431 30.12 18.30 23.61
N GLU A 432 30.63 19.33 22.93
CA GLU A 432 30.09 20.69 22.94
C GLU A 432 29.45 21.09 21.60
N ASN A 433 29.72 20.34 20.54
CA ASN A 433 29.31 20.65 19.18
C ASN A 433 28.68 19.45 18.49
N THR A 434 27.63 19.73 17.73
CA THR A 434 26.98 18.75 16.84
C THR A 434 26.90 19.31 15.42
N TYR A 435 26.77 18.41 14.45
CA TYR A 435 26.63 18.81 13.06
C TYR A 435 25.24 19.36 12.77
N SER A 436 25.22 20.43 12.00
CA SER A 436 24.02 21.07 11.47
C SER A 436 24.14 21.25 9.97
N VAL A 437 23.05 21.00 9.26
CA VAL A 437 22.93 21.37 7.85
C VAL A 437 22.46 22.81 7.80
N TYR A 438 23.26 23.70 7.21
CA TYR A 438 22.89 25.09 7.03
C TYR A 438 21.95 25.24 5.85
N ASN A 439 21.09 26.26 5.87
CA ASN A 439 20.17 26.57 4.77
C ASN A 439 20.88 26.90 3.44
N SER A 440 22.19 27.19 3.48
CA SER A 440 23.04 27.35 2.30
C SER A 440 23.31 26.04 1.58
N GLY A 441 23.16 24.90 2.27
CA GLY A 441 23.52 23.57 1.79
C GLY A 441 24.74 22.95 2.49
N MET A 442 25.54 23.74 3.19
CA MET A 442 26.77 23.24 3.82
C MET A 442 26.48 22.46 5.10
N LEU A 443 27.27 21.41 5.37
CA LEU A 443 27.39 20.87 6.71
C LEU A 443 28.35 21.73 7.53
N SER A 444 27.98 22.08 8.76
CA SER A 444 28.85 22.79 9.69
C SER A 444 28.63 22.30 11.11
N THR A 445 29.37 22.85 12.06
CA THR A 445 29.28 22.51 13.47
C THR A 445 28.70 23.68 14.25
N VAL A 446 27.79 23.37 15.16
CA VAL A 446 27.13 24.38 16.00
C VAL A 446 27.16 23.89 17.43
N ASN A 447 27.34 24.82 18.37
CA ASN A 447 27.30 24.51 19.79
C ASN A 447 25.93 23.93 20.17
N VAL A 448 25.93 22.84 20.94
CA VAL A 448 24.71 22.09 21.29
C VAL A 448 23.68 22.91 22.07
N SER A 449 24.09 24.02 22.70
CA SER A 449 23.20 24.93 23.42
C SER A 449 22.47 25.95 22.53
N ASN A 450 22.85 26.09 21.26
CA ASN A 450 22.19 27.01 20.33
C ASN A 450 20.88 26.43 19.79
N ALA A 451 19.88 27.28 19.54
CA ALA A 451 18.63 26.84 18.94
C ALA A 451 18.75 26.69 17.41
N VAL A 452 18.43 25.51 16.89
CA VAL A 452 18.39 25.18 15.45
C VAL A 452 17.14 24.35 15.16
N ALA A 453 16.66 24.34 13.92
CA ALA A 453 15.40 23.72 13.56
C ALA A 453 15.44 22.20 13.77
N ILE A 454 14.33 21.66 14.26
CA ILE A 454 14.16 20.22 14.45
C ILE A 454 13.22 19.68 13.38
N ARG A 455 13.67 18.66 12.66
CA ARG A 455 12.83 17.84 11.80
C ARG A 455 12.85 16.39 12.29
N PRO A 456 11.79 15.96 13.00
CA PRO A 456 11.68 14.58 13.48
C PRO A 456 11.90 13.58 12.34
N THR A 457 12.78 12.63 12.59
CA THR A 457 13.10 11.53 11.67
C THR A 457 12.83 10.22 12.40
N LEU A 458 12.24 9.25 11.72
CA LEU A 458 11.85 7.98 12.34
C LEU A 458 11.85 6.84 11.34
N TYR A 459 11.80 5.62 11.88
CA TYR A 459 11.60 4.41 11.09
C TYR A 459 10.18 3.89 11.29
N LEU A 460 9.57 3.43 10.21
CA LEU A 460 8.29 2.72 10.26
C LEU A 460 8.52 1.24 10.54
N LYS A 461 7.52 0.58 11.13
CA LYS A 461 7.55 -0.88 11.28
C LYS A 461 7.58 -1.57 9.90
N THR A 462 8.29 -2.68 9.80
CA THR A 462 8.52 -3.40 8.52
C THR A 462 7.24 -3.96 7.90
N GLU A 463 6.24 -4.26 8.72
CA GLU A 463 4.93 -4.75 8.28
C GLU A 463 3.99 -3.64 7.77
N GLN A 464 4.42 -2.37 7.80
CA GLN A 464 3.59 -1.29 7.27
C GLN A 464 3.39 -1.46 5.76
N THR A 465 2.13 -1.36 5.34
CA THR A 465 1.72 -1.56 3.95
C THR A 465 1.18 -0.28 3.33
N ILE A 466 1.23 -0.22 2.00
CA ILE A 466 0.75 0.94 1.23
C ILE A 466 -0.66 0.68 0.73
N LYS A 467 -1.58 1.57 1.09
CA LYS A 467 -2.97 1.55 0.64
C LYS A 467 -3.10 2.03 -0.81
N SER A 468 -2.42 3.12 -1.15
CA SER A 468 -2.44 3.77 -2.46
C SER A 468 -1.40 4.91 -2.54
N GLY A 469 -1.38 5.65 -3.65
CA GLY A 469 -0.54 6.82 -3.87
C GLY A 469 0.69 6.52 -4.74
N THR A 470 1.24 7.57 -5.34
CA THR A 470 2.38 7.49 -6.27
C THR A 470 3.63 8.16 -5.73
N GLY A 471 3.58 8.71 -4.52
CA GLY A 471 4.70 9.38 -3.89
C GLY A 471 4.94 10.80 -4.40
N THR A 472 4.14 11.31 -5.33
CA THR A 472 4.21 12.71 -5.77
C THR A 472 3.63 13.63 -4.69
N LEU A 473 3.98 14.92 -4.70
CA LEU A 473 3.40 15.88 -3.75
C LEU A 473 1.87 15.99 -3.88
N ALA A 474 1.34 15.83 -5.09
CA ALA A 474 -0.10 15.86 -5.36
C ALA A 474 -0.82 14.56 -4.99
N ASP A 475 -0.09 13.45 -4.96
CA ASP A 475 -0.59 12.12 -4.61
C ASP A 475 0.42 11.36 -3.73
N PRO A 476 0.64 11.81 -2.47
CA PRO A 476 1.53 11.15 -1.54
C PRO A 476 1.10 9.71 -1.25
N TYR A 477 2.06 8.85 -0.92
CA TYR A 477 1.74 7.51 -0.46
C TYR A 477 0.82 7.53 0.77
N GLN A 478 -0.16 6.63 0.78
CA GLN A 478 -1.10 6.44 1.87
C GLN A 478 -0.81 5.13 2.59
N LEU A 479 -0.67 5.18 3.91
CA LEU A 479 -0.35 4.01 4.73
C LEU A 479 -1.62 3.25 5.12
N GLN A 480 -1.58 1.93 5.15
CA GLN A 480 -2.62 1.14 5.79
C GLN A 480 -2.27 0.95 7.27
N VAL A 481 -2.73 1.87 8.11
CA VAL A 481 -2.53 1.84 9.57
C VAL A 481 -3.80 1.31 10.24
N SER A 482 -3.67 0.24 11.04
CA SER A 482 -4.75 -0.41 11.79
C SER A 482 -4.74 -0.09 13.28
#